data_AF-A0ABD7HKZ4-F1
#
_entry.id   AF-A0ABD7HKZ4-F1
#
_cell.length_a   1.000
_cell.length_b   1.000
_cell.length_c   1.000
_cell.angle_alpha   90.00
_cell.angle_beta   90.00
_cell.angle_gamma   90.00
#
_symmetry.space_group_name_H-M   'P 1'
#
loop_
_entity.id
_entity.type
_entity.pdbx_description
1 polymer ?
#
loop_
_entity_poly.entity_id
_entity_poly.type
_entity_poly.pdbx_seq_one_letter_code
_entity_poly.pdbx_strand_id
1 'polypeptide(L)'
;MSDMKQNLRIALLAGATVTVSAVSIYLASKGRGGSSFIAWLVLALLGLALLTAVLLPGRWQAVKLTRTALYVSVGIGVVVFAILALVFKPSASDVPGLSKEAPASSSSSEDFLNIPGQYPAPVFNGQKGDPPLKVGDCLNLSGTEAKSIAEAVPCEKAAYRVIQLTTKPKGCTADADQKYYRSDSLGELTACLDFAWSAGRCLDMAEWHAVSVSCGDKNSRSREKPIKVILNTSTLQGCPGGGYTHPIRRFTVCTETQK
;
A
#
# COMPACT_ATOMS: atom_id res chain seq x y z
N MET A 1 -4.27 -48.36 -17.19
CA MET A 1 -5.25 -47.25 -17.07
C MET A 1 -5.42 -46.71 -15.65
N SER A 2 -5.06 -47.47 -14.59
CA SER A 2 -5.07 -47.01 -13.18
C SER A 2 -3.96 -46.00 -12.86
N ASP A 3 -2.72 -46.26 -13.28
CA ASP A 3 -1.56 -45.40 -12.96
C ASP A 3 -1.66 -44.01 -13.59
N MET A 4 -2.25 -43.88 -14.78
CA MET A 4 -2.42 -42.59 -15.44
C MET A 4 -3.40 -41.68 -14.68
N LYS A 5 -4.45 -42.25 -14.07
CA LYS A 5 -5.38 -41.48 -13.22
C LYS A 5 -4.73 -41.06 -11.91
N GLN A 6 -3.84 -41.88 -11.35
CA GLN A 6 -3.14 -41.58 -10.11
C GLN A 6 -2.07 -40.50 -10.32
N ASN A 7 -1.29 -40.58 -11.41
CA ASN A 7 -0.30 -39.57 -11.77
C ASN A 7 -0.94 -38.22 -12.11
N LEU A 8 -2.11 -38.24 -12.77
CA LEU A 8 -2.87 -37.01 -13.05
C LEU A 8 -3.40 -36.35 -11.77
N ARG A 9 -3.86 -37.13 -10.78
CA ARG A 9 -4.28 -36.61 -9.47
C ARG A 9 -3.12 -35.99 -8.70
N ILE A 10 -1.95 -36.63 -8.73
CA ILE A 10 -0.73 -36.12 -8.09
C ILE A 10 -0.30 -34.80 -8.74
N ALA A 11 -0.30 -34.71 -10.08
CA ALA A 11 0.05 -33.50 -10.80
C ALA A 11 -0.91 -32.34 -10.51
N LEU A 12 -2.22 -32.61 -10.43
CA LEU A 12 -3.23 -31.59 -10.09
C LEU A 12 -3.08 -31.09 -8.65
N LEU A 13 -2.81 -31.98 -7.69
CA LEU A 13 -2.60 -31.61 -6.29
C LEU A 13 -1.31 -30.81 -6.08
N ALA A 14 -0.22 -31.21 -6.75
CA ALA A 14 1.04 -30.48 -6.73
C ALA A 14 0.90 -29.09 -7.38
N GLY A 15 0.18 -28.99 -8.50
CA GLY A 15 -0.12 -27.71 -9.14
C GLY A 15 -0.91 -26.77 -8.22
N ALA A 16 -1.97 -27.28 -7.57
CA ALA A 16 -2.81 -26.50 -6.66
C ALA A 16 -2.05 -26.01 -5.41
N THR A 17 -1.14 -26.82 -4.87
CA THR A 17 -0.34 -26.42 -3.69
C THR A 17 0.72 -25.38 -4.02
N VAL A 18 1.36 -25.48 -5.19
CA VAL A 18 2.33 -24.47 -5.66
C VAL A 18 1.63 -23.14 -5.92
N THR A 19 0.46 -23.12 -6.54
CA THR A 19 -0.28 -21.88 -6.82
C THR A 19 -0.75 -21.21 -5.53
N VAL A 20 -1.32 -21.94 -4.58
CA VAL A 20 -1.73 -21.40 -3.28
C VAL A 20 -0.53 -20.81 -2.52
N SER A 21 0.62 -21.49 -2.54
CA SER A 21 1.83 -21.01 -1.88
C SER A 21 2.36 -19.72 -2.52
N ALA A 22 2.42 -19.66 -3.86
CA ALA A 22 2.88 -18.48 -4.58
C ALA A 22 1.96 -17.26 -4.39
N VAL A 23 0.64 -17.47 -4.42
CA VAL A 23 -0.36 -16.43 -4.17
C VAL A 23 -0.26 -15.92 -2.73
N SER A 24 -0.09 -16.81 -1.76
CA SER A 24 0.08 -16.45 -0.35
C SER A 24 1.31 -15.57 -0.11
N ILE A 25 2.45 -15.93 -0.73
CA ILE A 25 3.70 -15.15 -0.65
C ILE A 25 3.53 -13.77 -1.33
N TYR A 26 2.87 -13.73 -2.49
CA TYR A 26 2.60 -12.48 -3.21
C TYR A 26 1.69 -11.53 -2.42
N LEU A 27 0.65 -12.06 -1.78
CA LEU A 27 -0.25 -11.26 -0.94
C LEU A 27 0.45 -10.78 0.33
N ALA A 28 1.34 -11.60 0.92
CA ALA A 28 2.17 -11.20 2.04
C ALA A 28 3.16 -10.08 1.67
N SER A 29 3.75 -10.11 0.47
CA SER A 29 4.68 -9.07 0.00
C SER A 29 4.00 -7.74 -0.33
N LYS A 30 2.66 -7.72 -0.49
CA LYS A 30 1.87 -6.51 -0.74
C LYS A 30 1.43 -5.78 0.55
N GLY A 31 1.89 -6.19 1.73
CA GLY A 31 1.95 -5.34 2.91
C GLY A 31 0.61 -4.97 3.56
N ARG A 32 -0.22 -5.94 3.92
CA ARG A 32 -1.46 -5.71 4.69
C ARG A 32 -1.40 -6.31 6.09
N GLY A 33 -0.95 -5.50 7.07
CA GLY A 33 -1.20 -5.67 8.51
C GLY A 33 -0.42 -6.80 9.22
N GLY A 34 0.40 -6.43 10.21
CA GLY A 34 1.36 -7.30 10.91
C GLY A 34 0.82 -8.52 11.68
N SER A 35 -0.49 -8.71 11.83
CA SER A 35 -1.07 -9.93 12.43
C SER A 35 -1.41 -11.01 11.40
N SER A 36 -1.54 -10.66 10.12
CA SER A 36 -1.92 -11.59 9.05
C SER A 36 -0.72 -12.41 8.52
N PHE A 37 0.50 -11.88 8.65
CA PHE A 37 1.70 -12.47 8.07
C PHE A 37 2.02 -13.87 8.65
N ILE A 38 1.83 -14.07 9.96
CA ILE A 38 2.11 -15.35 10.62
C ILE A 38 1.13 -16.43 10.15
N ALA A 39 -0.16 -16.09 9.99
CA ALA A 39 -1.16 -17.03 9.49
C ALA A 39 -0.85 -17.50 8.06
N TRP A 40 -0.44 -16.57 7.18
CA TRP A 40 -0.04 -16.90 5.81
C TRP A 40 1.28 -17.68 5.75
N LEU A 41 2.24 -17.39 6.63
CA LEU A 41 3.49 -18.16 6.73
C LEU A 41 3.22 -19.61 7.17
N VAL A 42 2.35 -19.82 8.16
CA VAL A 42 1.96 -21.15 8.63
C VAL A 42 1.26 -21.94 7.52
N LEU A 43 0.35 -21.31 6.76
CA LEU A 43 -0.32 -21.95 5.63
C LEU A 43 0.66 -22.32 4.50
N ALA A 44 1.63 -21.45 4.20
CA ALA A 44 2.67 -21.73 3.22
C ALA A 44 3.57 -22.91 3.65
N LEU A 45 3.96 -22.98 4.93
CA LEU A 45 4.75 -24.09 5.47
C LEU A 45 3.99 -25.42 5.45
N LEU A 46 2.70 -25.40 5.78
CA LEU A 46 1.84 -26.59 5.68
C LEU A 46 1.67 -27.07 4.23
N GLY A 47 1.51 -26.13 3.29
CA GLY A 47 1.47 -26.44 1.86
C GLY A 47 2.76 -27.08 1.35
N LEU A 48 3.91 -26.55 1.78
CA LEU A 48 5.22 -27.11 1.42
C LEU A 48 5.45 -28.50 2.02
N ALA A 49 5.05 -28.72 3.28
CA ALA A 49 5.13 -30.03 3.92
C ALA A 49 4.28 -31.08 3.18
N LEU A 50 3.05 -30.74 2.79
CA LEU A 50 2.18 -31.59 1.97
C LEU A 50 2.79 -31.87 0.60
N LEU A 51 3.37 -30.86 -0.05
CA LEU A 51 4.04 -31.02 -1.35
C LEU A 51 5.24 -31.97 -1.24
N THR A 52 6.07 -31.84 -0.21
CA THR A 52 7.21 -32.76 0.01
C THR A 52 6.75 -34.19 0.30
N ALA A 53 5.63 -34.38 1.00
CA ALA A 53 5.06 -35.70 1.26
C ALA A 53 4.55 -36.37 -0.01
N VAL A 54 4.07 -35.59 -0.98
CA VAL A 54 3.56 -36.09 -2.27
C VAL A 54 4.68 -36.31 -3.29
N LEU A 55 5.69 -35.43 -3.35
CA LEU A 55 6.74 -35.45 -4.38
C LEU A 55 7.95 -36.35 -4.07
N LEU A 56 8.07 -36.89 -2.85
CA LEU A 56 9.13 -37.84 -2.48
C LEU A 56 8.59 -39.27 -2.28
N PRO A 57 8.09 -39.94 -3.34
CA PRO A 57 7.72 -41.35 -3.28
C PRO A 57 8.99 -42.20 -3.34
N GLY A 58 9.71 -42.33 -2.21
CA GLY A 58 10.94 -43.12 -2.24
C GLY A 58 11.64 -43.44 -0.91
N ARG A 59 11.23 -42.85 0.22
CA ARG A 59 11.84 -43.15 1.53
C ARG A 59 10.87 -43.59 2.63
N TRP A 60 9.65 -43.96 2.26
CA TRP A 60 8.67 -44.55 3.17
C TRP A 60 8.74 -46.08 3.17
N GLN A 61 9.95 -46.64 3.26
CA GLN A 61 10.08 -48.05 3.62
C GLN A 61 10.01 -48.14 5.15
N ALA A 62 8.80 -48.49 5.61
CA ALA A 62 8.51 -49.08 6.90
C ALA A 62 8.82 -48.27 8.18
N VAL A 63 8.32 -47.03 8.27
CA VAL A 63 7.82 -46.58 9.58
C VAL A 63 6.42 -47.15 9.71
N LYS A 64 6.28 -48.31 10.34
CA LYS A 64 4.98 -48.74 10.87
C LYS A 64 4.57 -47.66 11.87
N LEU A 65 3.79 -46.67 11.45
CA LEU A 65 3.07 -45.81 12.38
C LEU A 65 2.08 -46.72 13.11
N THR A 66 2.55 -47.30 14.20
CA THR A 66 1.71 -47.95 15.18
C THR A 66 0.72 -46.90 15.69
N ARG A 67 -0.50 -47.31 16.02
CA ARG A 67 -1.56 -46.41 16.52
C ARG A 67 -1.04 -45.44 17.61
N THR A 68 -0.09 -45.89 18.43
CA THR A 68 0.62 -45.09 19.43
C THR A 68 1.37 -43.87 18.86
N ALA A 69 2.03 -43.97 17.70
CA ALA A 69 2.73 -42.85 17.08
C ALA A 69 1.77 -41.76 16.56
N LEU A 70 0.57 -42.16 16.12
CA LEU A 70 -0.49 -41.23 15.73
C LEU A 70 -1.09 -40.52 16.97
N TYR A 71 -1.30 -41.24 18.07
CA TYR A 71 -1.77 -40.63 19.32
C TYR A 71 -0.75 -39.67 19.93
N VAL A 72 0.54 -39.98 19.84
CA VAL A 72 1.62 -39.12 20.33
C VAL A 72 1.72 -37.83 19.49
N SER A 73 1.61 -37.91 18.16
CA SER A 73 1.66 -36.71 17.31
C SER A 73 0.43 -35.81 17.48
N VAL A 74 -0.77 -36.40 17.62
CA VAL A 74 -2.00 -35.65 17.96
C VAL A 74 -1.87 -35.02 19.34
N GLY A 75 -1.35 -35.76 20.33
CA GLY A 75 -1.13 -35.25 21.68
C GLY A 75 -0.17 -34.06 21.72
N ILE A 76 0.96 -34.16 21.01
CA ILE A 76 1.92 -33.05 20.89
C ILE A 76 1.28 -31.85 20.19
N GLY A 77 0.51 -32.08 19.11
CA GLY A 77 -0.20 -31.00 18.41
C GLY A 77 -1.20 -30.25 19.30
N VAL A 78 -1.98 -30.99 20.11
CA VAL A 78 -2.93 -30.40 21.06
C VAL A 78 -2.23 -29.62 22.17
N VAL A 79 -1.12 -30.14 22.70
CA VAL A 79 -0.33 -29.45 23.74
C VAL A 79 0.29 -28.17 23.20
N VAL A 80 0.87 -28.20 21.99
CA VAL A 80 1.44 -27.02 21.33
C VAL A 80 0.36 -25.98 21.05
N PHE A 81 -0.83 -26.39 20.60
CA PHE A 81 -1.96 -25.49 20.38
C PHE A 81 -2.48 -24.87 21.68
N ALA A 82 -2.56 -25.65 22.76
CA ALA A 82 -2.95 -25.15 24.07
C ALA A 82 -1.93 -24.16 24.66
N ILE A 83 -0.62 -24.42 24.50
CA ILE A 83 0.44 -23.50 24.90
C ILE A 83 0.37 -22.20 24.07
N LEU A 84 0.16 -22.29 22.76
CA LEU A 84 -0.03 -21.13 21.90
C LEU A 84 -1.28 -20.32 22.28
N ALA A 85 -2.37 -20.96 22.67
CA ALA A 85 -3.58 -20.30 23.16
C ALA A 85 -3.39 -19.65 24.55
N LEU A 86 -2.45 -20.13 25.37
CA LEU A 86 -2.09 -19.49 26.64
C LEU A 86 -1.14 -18.29 26.47
N VAL A 87 -0.25 -18.33 25.47
CA VAL A 87 0.67 -17.23 25.15
C VAL A 87 -0.03 -16.14 24.33
N PHE A 88 -0.95 -16.52 23.43
CA PHE A 88 -1.88 -15.61 22.78
C PHE A 88 -3.21 -15.61 23.54
N LYS A 89 -3.25 -14.92 24.68
CA LYS A 89 -4.54 -14.44 25.20
C LYS A 89 -5.00 -13.30 24.28
N PRO A 90 -6.03 -13.45 23.43
CA PRO A 90 -6.73 -12.28 22.95
C PRO A 90 -7.30 -11.60 24.21
N SER A 91 -6.92 -10.35 24.45
CA SER A 91 -7.52 -9.57 25.53
C SER A 91 -9.00 -9.38 25.22
N ALA A 92 -9.82 -10.32 25.70
CA ALA A 92 -11.23 -10.10 25.92
C ALA A 92 -11.35 -9.40 27.28
N SER A 93 -11.45 -8.09 27.25
CA SER A 93 -11.91 -7.30 28.38
C SER A 93 -13.12 -6.50 27.91
N ASP A 94 -14.27 -7.16 27.95
CA ASP A 94 -15.55 -6.47 28.11
C ASP A 94 -15.67 -6.07 29.59
N VAL A 95 -15.45 -4.79 29.87
CA VAL A 95 -15.98 -4.11 31.06
C VAL A 95 -16.97 -3.08 30.54
N PRO A 96 -18.28 -3.26 30.76
CA PRO A 96 -19.28 -2.25 30.48
C PRO A 96 -19.15 -1.14 31.53
N GLY A 97 -18.67 0.04 31.11
CA GLY A 97 -18.50 1.16 32.03
C GLY A 97 -17.76 2.34 31.42
N LEU A 98 -18.50 3.17 30.69
CA LEU A 98 -18.33 4.62 30.58
C LEU A 98 -16.90 5.18 30.80
N SER A 99 -16.09 5.23 29.74
CA SER A 99 -15.23 6.40 29.50
C SER A 99 -14.72 6.43 28.06
N LYS A 100 -15.03 7.52 27.36
CA LYS A 100 -14.45 7.90 26.07
C LYS A 100 -12.95 8.12 26.27
N GLU A 101 -12.13 7.13 25.94
CA GLU A 101 -10.74 7.42 25.60
C GLU A 101 -10.65 7.49 24.08
N ALA A 102 -10.63 8.72 23.58
CA ALA A 102 -10.47 9.02 22.17
C ALA A 102 -9.14 8.42 21.68
N PRO A 103 -9.09 7.72 20.53
CA PRO A 103 -7.81 7.43 19.90
C PRO A 103 -7.16 8.77 19.55
N ALA A 104 -5.84 8.87 19.78
CA ALA A 104 -4.98 10.03 19.56
C ALA A 104 -5.59 11.06 18.58
N SER A 105 -5.89 12.26 19.09
CA SER A 105 -6.71 13.26 18.41
C SER A 105 -6.27 13.48 16.96
N SER A 106 -6.96 12.84 16.02
CA SER A 106 -6.86 13.16 14.61
C SER A 106 -7.51 14.53 14.43
N SER A 107 -6.71 15.59 14.37
CA SER A 107 -7.19 16.93 14.09
C SER A 107 -7.53 17.04 12.60
N SER A 108 -8.69 17.60 12.29
CA SER A 108 -9.06 17.96 10.92
C SER A 108 -8.77 19.44 10.65
N SER A 109 -8.25 19.75 9.46
CA SER A 109 -7.99 21.11 8.98
C SER A 109 -8.59 21.31 7.59
N GLU A 110 -9.00 22.52 7.26
CA GLU A 110 -9.37 22.93 5.89
C GLU A 110 -8.25 23.75 5.22
N ASP A 111 -7.08 23.86 5.88
CA ASP A 111 -5.87 24.42 5.28
C ASP A 111 -5.17 23.36 4.41
N PHE A 112 -5.33 23.50 3.10
CA PHE A 112 -4.69 22.66 2.09
C PHE A 112 -3.32 23.18 1.65
N LEU A 113 -2.97 24.42 2.00
CA LEU A 113 -1.71 25.04 1.60
C LEU A 113 -0.58 24.68 2.57
N ASN A 114 -0.89 24.50 3.85
CA ASN A 114 0.07 24.20 4.90
C ASN A 114 -0.27 22.89 5.62
N ILE A 115 -0.11 21.75 4.94
CA ILE A 115 -0.33 20.44 5.54
C ILE A 115 0.93 20.03 6.35
N PRO A 116 0.83 19.85 7.68
CA PRO A 116 1.97 19.40 8.48
C PRO A 116 2.51 18.04 8.02
N GLY A 117 3.83 17.95 7.86
CA GLY A 117 4.49 16.72 7.42
C GLY A 117 4.45 16.46 5.91
N GLN A 118 3.88 17.37 5.11
CA GLN A 118 3.81 17.21 3.67
C GLN A 118 5.19 17.14 3.00
N TYR A 119 6.14 17.96 3.46
CA TYR A 119 7.49 17.98 2.90
C TYR A 119 8.40 17.02 3.68
N PRO A 120 8.83 15.89 3.10
CA PRO A 120 9.80 15.03 3.75
C PRO A 120 11.14 15.77 3.92
N ALA A 121 11.83 15.50 5.03
CA ALA A 121 13.17 16.02 5.30
C ALA A 121 14.15 15.61 4.16
N PRO A 122 15.15 16.46 3.86
CA PRO A 122 15.66 16.65 2.51
C PRO A 122 16.49 15.47 2.00
N VAL A 123 16.36 15.16 0.71
CA VAL A 123 17.34 14.35 -0.04
C VAL A 123 17.51 14.94 -1.45
N PHE A 124 18.11 16.12 -1.57
CA PHE A 124 18.64 16.56 -2.86
C PHE A 124 20.04 17.16 -2.72
N ASN A 125 21.04 16.31 -2.96
CA ASN A 125 22.46 16.69 -2.98
C ASN A 125 23.01 16.71 -4.41
N GLY A 126 22.15 16.72 -5.43
CA GLY A 126 22.49 16.22 -6.76
C GLY A 126 21.99 17.08 -7.91
N GLN A 127 22.43 18.33 -8.01
CA GLN A 127 22.57 19.02 -9.30
C GLN A 127 23.75 19.99 -9.27
N LYS A 128 24.37 20.17 -10.44
CA LYS A 128 25.38 21.21 -10.67
C LYS A 128 24.64 22.45 -11.18
N GLY A 129 24.51 23.49 -10.35
CA GLY A 129 23.73 24.69 -10.65
C GLY A 129 22.40 24.75 -9.87
N ASP A 130 21.62 25.82 -10.08
CA ASP A 130 20.28 25.97 -9.48
C ASP A 130 19.29 25.05 -10.24
N PRO A 131 18.65 24.07 -9.59
CA PRO A 131 17.64 23.23 -10.24
C PRO A 131 16.51 24.09 -10.82
N PRO A 132 15.96 23.74 -12.00
CA PRO A 132 14.85 24.49 -12.61
C PRO A 132 13.53 24.38 -11.83
N LEU A 133 13.43 23.42 -10.90
CA LEU A 133 12.31 23.23 -9.99
C LEU A 133 12.83 23.25 -8.56
N LYS A 134 12.05 23.76 -7.64
CA LYS A 134 12.33 23.83 -6.20
C LYS A 134 11.22 23.14 -5.43
N VAL A 135 11.55 22.65 -4.24
CA VAL A 135 10.54 22.17 -3.30
C VAL A 135 9.61 23.33 -2.96
N GLY A 136 8.29 23.08 -3.03
CA GLY A 136 7.25 24.09 -2.87
C GLY A 136 6.70 24.64 -4.18
N ASP A 137 7.42 24.49 -5.30
CA ASP A 137 6.95 24.94 -6.61
C ASP A 137 5.66 24.22 -7.01
N CYS A 138 4.82 24.94 -7.75
CA CYS A 138 3.54 24.46 -8.24
C CYS A 138 3.60 24.30 -9.75
N LEU A 139 3.09 23.19 -10.26
CA LEU A 139 3.21 22.84 -11.67
C LEU A 139 2.01 22.08 -12.21
N ASN A 140 1.89 22.11 -13.53
CA ASN A 140 1.03 21.23 -14.30
C ASN A 140 1.86 20.28 -15.14
N LEU A 141 1.35 19.05 -15.30
CA LEU A 141 1.92 18.08 -16.21
C LEU A 141 1.16 18.12 -17.53
N SER A 142 1.85 17.84 -18.63
CA SER A 142 1.25 17.68 -19.95
C SER A 142 2.07 16.70 -20.80
N GLY A 143 1.64 16.48 -22.04
CA GLY A 143 2.25 15.49 -22.94
C GLY A 143 1.78 14.07 -22.63
N THR A 144 2.62 13.09 -22.95
CA THR A 144 2.34 11.68 -22.66
C THR A 144 3.11 11.23 -21.42
N GLU A 145 2.67 10.15 -20.78
CA GLU A 145 3.36 9.58 -19.62
C GLU A 145 4.87 9.33 -19.90
N ALA A 146 5.20 8.82 -21.10
CA ALA A 146 6.58 8.54 -21.50
C ALA A 146 7.41 9.80 -21.86
N LYS A 147 6.74 10.91 -22.21
CA LYS A 147 7.37 12.19 -22.60
C LYS A 147 6.62 13.33 -21.92
N SER A 148 6.62 13.29 -20.59
CA SER A 148 5.92 14.27 -19.79
C SER A 148 6.64 15.61 -19.81
N ILE A 149 5.87 16.69 -19.73
CA ILE A 149 6.36 18.06 -19.61
C ILE A 149 5.83 18.59 -18.29
N ALA A 150 6.70 19.19 -17.48
CA ALA A 150 6.32 19.91 -16.27
C ALA A 150 6.45 21.42 -16.52
N GLU A 151 5.37 22.15 -16.31
CA GLU A 151 5.33 23.60 -16.46
C GLU A 151 4.99 24.25 -15.12
N ALA A 152 5.82 25.18 -14.65
CA ALA A 152 5.55 25.94 -13.45
C ALA A 152 4.37 26.89 -13.67
N VAL A 153 3.40 26.88 -12.76
CA VAL A 153 2.20 27.70 -12.82
C VAL A 153 1.88 28.27 -11.44
N PRO A 154 1.06 29.34 -11.34
CA PRO A 154 0.58 29.80 -10.04
C PRO A 154 -0.13 28.68 -9.26
N CYS A 155 0.16 28.56 -7.96
CA CYS A 155 -0.35 27.47 -7.13
C CYS A 155 -1.88 27.40 -7.08
N GLU A 156 -2.56 28.52 -7.28
CA GLU A 156 -4.01 28.60 -7.34
C GLU A 156 -4.60 27.87 -8.54
N LYS A 157 -3.81 27.55 -9.56
CA LYS A 157 -4.23 26.85 -10.80
C LYS A 157 -3.47 25.56 -11.04
N ALA A 158 -2.56 25.19 -10.13
CA ALA A 158 -1.74 23.99 -10.28
C ALA A 158 -2.55 22.72 -9.98
N ALA A 159 -2.16 21.63 -10.61
CA ALA A 159 -2.59 20.28 -10.26
C ALA A 159 -1.61 19.62 -9.28
N TYR A 160 -0.35 20.07 -9.27
CA TYR A 160 0.71 19.48 -8.48
C TYR A 160 1.56 20.49 -7.72
N ARG A 161 2.14 20.03 -6.62
CA ARG A 161 3.18 20.72 -5.86
C ARG A 161 4.39 19.81 -5.67
N VAL A 162 5.58 20.36 -5.83
CA VAL A 162 6.85 19.66 -5.59
C VAL A 162 7.07 19.50 -4.09
N ILE A 163 7.06 18.25 -3.60
CA ILE A 163 7.31 17.95 -2.18
C ILE A 163 8.75 17.53 -1.90
N GLN A 164 9.43 17.00 -2.91
CA GLN A 164 10.79 16.48 -2.79
C GLN A 164 11.43 16.46 -4.18
N LEU A 165 12.73 16.74 -4.24
CA LEU A 165 13.54 16.56 -5.44
C LEU A 165 14.52 15.40 -5.20
N THR A 166 14.73 14.56 -6.22
CA THR A 166 15.69 13.46 -6.20
C THR A 166 16.30 13.29 -7.60
N THR A 167 17.28 12.42 -7.79
CA THR A 167 17.84 12.15 -9.13
C THR A 167 17.09 11.04 -9.87
N LYS A 168 16.43 10.13 -9.14
CA LYS A 168 15.73 8.97 -9.70
C LYS A 168 14.33 8.80 -9.08
N PRO A 169 13.33 8.30 -9.83
CA PRO A 169 11.97 8.04 -9.32
C PRO A 169 11.88 7.18 -8.06
N LYS A 170 12.88 6.33 -7.80
CA LYS A 170 12.96 5.49 -6.61
C LYS A 170 13.36 6.25 -5.34
N GLY A 171 13.91 7.46 -5.47
CA GLY A 171 14.28 8.30 -4.32
C GLY A 171 13.10 9.02 -3.68
N CYS A 172 11.97 9.14 -4.39
CA CYS A 172 10.77 9.77 -3.85
C CYS A 172 10.21 9.01 -2.66
N THR A 173 9.64 9.74 -1.70
CA THR A 173 8.73 9.14 -0.70
C THR A 173 7.71 8.24 -1.41
N ALA A 174 7.48 7.05 -0.84
CA ALA A 174 6.68 6.04 -1.52
C ALA A 174 5.19 6.38 -1.58
N ASP A 175 4.75 7.37 -0.79
CA ASP A 175 3.40 7.92 -0.79
C ASP A 175 3.28 9.26 -1.53
N ALA A 176 4.19 9.59 -2.46
CA ALA A 176 3.99 10.71 -3.38
C ALA A 176 2.87 10.38 -4.37
N ASP A 177 2.02 11.36 -4.69
CA ASP A 177 0.86 11.16 -5.59
C ASP A 177 1.29 10.95 -7.05
N GLN A 178 2.36 11.62 -7.48
CA GLN A 178 2.92 11.50 -8.83
C GLN A 178 4.44 11.74 -8.83
N LYS A 179 5.11 11.34 -9.91
CA LYS A 179 6.54 11.56 -10.14
C LYS A 179 6.75 12.13 -11.53
N TYR A 180 7.52 13.21 -11.61
CA TYR A 180 8.03 13.74 -12.87
C TYR A 180 9.51 13.41 -12.98
N TYR A 181 9.93 12.79 -14.08
CA TYR A 181 11.33 12.45 -14.34
C TYR A 181 11.81 13.10 -15.63
N ARG A 182 12.99 13.72 -15.56
CA ARG A 182 13.67 14.33 -16.69
C ARG A 182 15.13 13.90 -16.69
N SER A 183 15.62 13.57 -17.88
CA SER A 183 17.03 13.32 -18.13
C SER A 183 17.45 14.08 -19.38
N ASP A 184 18.21 15.15 -19.21
CA ASP A 184 18.67 16.02 -20.28
C ASP A 184 20.14 16.45 -20.08
N SER A 185 20.60 17.44 -20.84
CA SER A 185 21.96 17.97 -20.74
C SER A 185 22.29 18.61 -19.39
N LEU A 186 21.28 18.95 -18.58
CA LEU A 186 21.43 19.46 -17.22
C LEU A 186 21.44 18.34 -16.17
N GLY A 187 21.40 17.08 -16.62
CA GLY A 187 21.45 15.88 -15.79
C GLY A 187 20.07 15.29 -15.51
N GLU A 188 20.04 14.40 -14.52
CA GLU A 188 18.85 13.67 -14.12
C GLU A 188 18.17 14.36 -12.94
N LEU A 189 16.88 14.64 -13.09
CA LEU A 189 16.05 15.26 -12.07
C LEU A 189 14.74 14.50 -11.97
N THR A 190 14.33 14.25 -10.73
CA THR A 190 13.01 13.71 -10.39
C THR A 190 12.34 14.66 -9.42
N ALA A 191 11.17 15.18 -9.79
CA ALA A 191 10.28 15.84 -8.84
C ALA A 191 9.25 14.85 -8.32
N CYS A 192 9.18 14.71 -7.01
CA CYS A 192 8.15 13.97 -6.31
C CYS A 192 7.01 14.94 -6.03
N LEU A 193 5.80 14.59 -6.44
CA LEU A 193 4.68 15.51 -6.52
C LEU A 193 3.56 15.02 -5.62
N ASP A 194 2.99 15.96 -4.89
CA ASP A 194 1.64 15.81 -4.35
C ASP A 194 0.66 16.57 -5.21
N PHE A 195 -0.61 16.20 -5.11
CA PHE A 195 -1.70 17.00 -5.63
C PHE A 195 -1.76 18.38 -4.94
N ALA A 196 -1.88 19.44 -5.73
CA ALA A 196 -2.04 20.81 -5.25
C ALA A 196 -3.51 21.09 -4.89
N TRP A 197 -3.94 20.53 -3.76
CA TRP A 197 -5.30 20.71 -3.26
C TRP A 197 -5.60 22.17 -2.93
N SER A 198 -6.81 22.62 -3.28
CA SER A 198 -7.33 23.93 -2.89
C SER A 198 -8.85 23.86 -2.76
N ALA A 199 -9.43 24.60 -1.80
CA ALA A 199 -10.87 24.58 -1.56
C ALA A 199 -11.70 25.08 -2.76
N GLY A 200 -11.12 25.97 -3.58
CA GLY A 200 -11.79 26.63 -4.70
C GLY A 200 -11.74 25.87 -6.03
N ARG A 201 -11.01 24.76 -6.12
CA ARG A 201 -10.84 24.01 -7.37
C ARG A 201 -10.96 22.51 -7.15
N CYS A 202 -11.16 21.81 -8.25
CA CYS A 202 -11.18 20.36 -8.29
C CYS A 202 -10.02 19.86 -9.12
N LEU A 203 -9.61 18.63 -8.85
CA LEU A 203 -8.67 17.91 -9.70
C LEU A 203 -9.44 16.89 -10.52
N ASP A 204 -9.33 16.97 -11.83
CA ASP A 204 -9.77 15.91 -12.73
C ASP A 204 -8.71 14.81 -12.77
N MET A 205 -9.10 13.60 -12.38
CA MET A 205 -8.25 12.41 -12.30
C MET A 205 -8.47 11.43 -13.46
N ALA A 206 -9.13 11.85 -14.54
CA ALA A 206 -9.53 10.96 -15.63
C ALA A 206 -8.36 10.47 -16.52
N GLU A 207 -7.24 11.20 -16.55
CA GLU A 207 -6.08 10.87 -17.38
C GLU A 207 -4.90 10.30 -16.55
N TRP A 208 -3.75 10.08 -17.20
CA TRP A 208 -2.52 9.62 -16.54
C TRP A 208 -1.96 10.65 -15.53
N HIS A 209 -2.41 11.91 -15.67
CA HIS A 209 -2.08 13.01 -14.78
C HIS A 209 -3.36 13.74 -14.37
N ALA A 210 -3.29 14.44 -13.25
CA ALA A 210 -4.35 15.29 -12.76
C ALA A 210 -4.33 16.64 -13.46
N VAL A 211 -5.52 17.18 -13.68
CA VAL A 211 -5.70 18.51 -14.24
C VAL A 211 -6.53 19.36 -13.28
N SER A 212 -6.05 20.56 -12.99
CA SER A 212 -6.76 21.50 -12.15
C SER A 212 -7.91 22.15 -12.91
N VAL A 213 -9.14 21.92 -12.49
CA VAL A 213 -10.36 22.39 -13.19
C VAL A 213 -11.32 23.11 -12.24
N SER A 214 -12.33 23.77 -12.82
CA SER A 214 -13.48 24.23 -12.02
C SER A 214 -14.27 23.02 -11.52
N CYS A 215 -14.72 23.04 -10.27
CA CYS A 215 -15.55 21.96 -9.73
C CYS A 215 -16.90 21.80 -10.47
N GLY A 216 -17.40 22.86 -11.11
CA GLY A 216 -18.60 22.81 -11.94
C GLY A 216 -18.36 22.42 -13.41
N ASP A 217 -17.13 22.08 -13.80
CA ASP A 217 -16.82 21.70 -15.18
C ASP A 217 -17.38 20.32 -15.53
N LYS A 218 -18.54 20.31 -16.20
CA LYS A 218 -19.28 19.09 -16.57
C LYS A 218 -18.61 18.26 -17.67
N ASN A 219 -17.55 18.76 -18.31
CA ASN A 219 -16.84 18.00 -19.35
C ASN A 219 -15.93 16.92 -18.75
N SER A 220 -15.50 17.13 -17.51
CA SER A 220 -14.74 16.15 -16.73
C SER A 220 -15.68 15.11 -16.11
N ARG A 221 -15.22 13.87 -15.92
CA ARG A 221 -16.02 12.79 -15.30
C ARG A 221 -15.48 12.29 -13.96
N SER A 222 -14.30 12.75 -13.55
CA SER A 222 -13.61 12.28 -12.33
C SER A 222 -13.02 13.44 -11.54
N ARG A 223 -13.86 14.46 -11.26
CA ARG A 223 -13.46 15.64 -10.49
C ARG A 223 -13.52 15.35 -9.00
N GLU A 224 -12.38 15.48 -8.32
CA GLU A 224 -12.28 15.37 -6.88
C GLU A 224 -12.16 16.75 -6.24
N LYS A 225 -13.10 17.08 -5.35
CA LYS A 225 -13.07 18.30 -4.54
C LYS A 225 -12.48 17.99 -3.16
N PRO A 226 -11.43 18.69 -2.71
CA PRO A 226 -10.94 18.51 -1.34
C PRO A 226 -11.92 19.11 -0.33
N ILE A 227 -12.18 18.38 0.75
CA ILE A 227 -13.14 18.78 1.80
C ILE A 227 -12.41 19.11 3.11
N LYS A 228 -11.46 18.27 3.51
CA LYS A 228 -10.64 18.49 4.71
C LYS A 228 -9.39 17.61 4.67
N VAL A 229 -8.42 17.93 5.49
CA VAL A 229 -7.24 17.10 5.77
C VAL A 229 -7.34 16.54 7.16
N ILE A 230 -7.16 15.23 7.32
CA ILE A 230 -7.03 14.56 8.61
C ILE A 230 -5.54 14.30 8.85
N LEU A 231 -5.03 14.74 10.00
CA LEU A 231 -3.63 14.55 10.39
C LEU A 231 -3.46 13.33 11.28
N ASN A 232 -2.20 12.88 11.40
CA ASN A 232 -1.76 11.73 12.19
C ASN A 232 -2.40 10.38 11.80
N THR A 233 -3.00 10.30 10.61
CA THR A 233 -3.68 9.11 10.09
C THR A 233 -2.95 8.52 8.89
N SER A 234 -3.16 7.23 8.65
CA SER A 234 -2.69 6.50 7.46
C SER A 234 -3.84 5.83 6.72
N THR A 235 -5.09 6.24 7.00
CA THR A 235 -6.31 5.57 6.53
C THR A 235 -7.35 6.58 6.10
N LEU A 236 -8.36 6.12 5.35
CA LEU A 236 -9.53 6.90 4.97
C LEU A 236 -10.57 7.05 6.10
N GLN A 237 -10.27 6.60 7.32
CA GLN A 237 -11.19 6.76 8.44
C GLN A 237 -11.46 8.25 8.69
N GLY A 238 -12.74 8.64 8.62
CA GLY A 238 -13.16 10.04 8.73
C GLY A 238 -13.38 10.76 7.38
N CYS A 239 -13.17 10.07 6.25
CA CYS A 239 -13.44 10.54 4.89
C CYS A 239 -14.51 9.68 4.18
N PRO A 240 -15.82 9.85 4.49
CA PRO A 240 -16.88 9.01 3.93
C PRO A 240 -17.05 9.14 2.41
N GLY A 241 -16.70 10.30 1.83
CA GLY A 241 -16.71 10.56 0.39
C GLY A 241 -15.51 9.99 -0.38
N GLY A 242 -14.55 9.38 0.33
CA GLY A 242 -13.26 8.99 -0.23
C GLY A 242 -12.17 10.02 0.03
N GLY A 243 -10.99 9.78 -0.53
CA GLY A 243 -9.83 10.64 -0.32
C GLY A 243 -8.53 9.99 -0.74
N TYR A 244 -7.44 10.70 -0.47
CA TYR A 244 -6.07 10.34 -0.84
C TYR A 244 -5.24 10.24 0.44
N THR A 245 -4.70 9.05 0.69
CA THR A 245 -3.94 8.75 1.91
C THR A 245 -2.45 8.88 1.70
N HIS A 246 -1.77 9.51 2.66
CA HIS A 246 -0.33 9.66 2.71
C HIS A 246 0.21 8.95 3.97
N PRO A 247 0.28 7.61 3.96
CA PRO A 247 0.52 6.82 5.17
C PRO A 247 1.91 6.99 5.77
N ILE A 248 2.93 7.38 4.99
CA ILE A 248 4.30 7.61 5.50
C ILE A 248 4.35 8.96 6.19
N ARG A 249 3.78 9.99 5.56
CA ARG A 249 3.73 11.36 6.08
C ARG A 249 2.58 11.62 7.06
N ARG A 250 1.74 10.62 7.27
CA ARG A 250 0.65 10.55 8.26
C ARG A 250 -0.42 11.63 8.10
N PHE A 251 -0.89 11.84 6.88
CA PHE A 251 -2.09 12.63 6.64
C PHE A 251 -3.00 11.98 5.59
N THR A 252 -4.24 12.45 5.50
CA THR A 252 -5.18 12.03 4.47
C THR A 252 -6.03 13.22 4.05
N VAL A 253 -6.10 13.46 2.74
CA VAL A 253 -6.96 14.48 2.15
C VAL A 253 -8.29 13.84 1.83
N CYS A 254 -9.34 14.19 2.56
CA CYS A 254 -10.69 13.76 2.25
C CYS A 254 -11.21 14.52 1.03
N THR A 255 -11.82 13.80 0.09
CA THR A 255 -12.41 14.38 -1.10
C THR A 255 -13.88 14.00 -1.26
N GLU A 256 -14.55 14.69 -2.18
CA GLU A 256 -15.86 14.35 -2.68
C GLU A 256 -15.85 14.40 -4.21
N THR A 257 -16.24 13.30 -4.84
CA THR A 257 -16.40 13.24 -6.30
C THR A 257 -17.56 14.12 -6.76
N GLN A 258 -17.26 15.08 -7.63
CA GLN A 258 -18.26 15.97 -8.21
C GLN A 258 -18.86 15.34 -9.47
N LYS A 259 -20.20 15.33 -9.56
CA LYS A 259 -20.96 14.83 -10.72
C LYS A 259 -21.28 15.96 -11.68
#